data_AF-A0A1V5IY89-F1
#
_entry.id   AF-A0A1V5IY89-F1
#
_cell.length_a   1.000
_cell.length_b   1.000
_cell.length_c   1.000
_cell.angle_alpha   90.00
_cell.angle_beta   90.00
_cell.angle_gamma   90.00
#
_symmetry.space_group_name_H-M   'P 1'
#
loop_
_entity.id
_entity.type
_entity.pdbx_description
1 polymer ?
#
loop_
_entity_poly.entity_id
_entity_poly.type
_entity_poly.pdbx_seq_one_letter_code
_entity_poly.pdbx_strand_id
1 'polypeptide(L)'
;MPEGKYNVVGEISDPFAQRREAPGIQVRAGETVQVKMNFDPAGLLRVRVMADGKPLEARAWVHFFGGEGGKWTQMDQVSRGVLELKVPEGVHDVEIDPELEGIENKWLRGVEIAGGTTVEKTVDIGGSSLLRLRVVADGKPLEARAWVHFFGGEGGKWTQMDQVSRGVLELKVPAGVHDIEISPDLEGIQTQWLRGVEITGGATVEKTIDIGGSGLLRLRVIADGKPIQARAWVHFFGGEGGNYTGMDQVSRGVLELKVPAGVHDIEISPDLEGIQTQWLRGVEITGGATVEKTIDIGGSGLLRLRVIADGKPIQARAWVHFFGGEGGNYTGMDQVSRGVLELKVPAGVHDIEISPDLEGIQTQWLRGVEITGGATVEKTVTIGALGLLRVRLIADGKPLNKASIEVYDDYDDYVMDLTRVAGGTFEARLPGGMYRIVIEPDDSDSYDVEFIDGIELDDGQTVELNVTLREF
;
A
#
# COMPACT_ATOMS: atom_id res chain seq x y z
N MET A 1 -73.52 -30.36 -47.30
CA MET A 1 -74.03 -29.66 -46.09
C MET A 1 -75.45 -29.18 -46.40
N PRO A 2 -76.35 -29.08 -45.40
CA PRO A 2 -77.61 -28.34 -45.55
C PRO A 2 -77.38 -26.90 -46.04
N GLU A 3 -78.43 -26.26 -46.53
CA GLU A 3 -78.35 -24.83 -46.85
C GLU A 3 -78.10 -24.02 -45.57
N GLY A 4 -77.14 -23.10 -45.60
CA GLY A 4 -76.77 -22.32 -44.43
C GLY A 4 -75.43 -21.62 -44.55
N LYS A 5 -75.08 -20.88 -43.50
CA LYS A 5 -73.81 -20.17 -43.38
C LYS A 5 -72.89 -20.93 -42.43
N TYR A 6 -71.67 -21.23 -42.88
CA TYR A 6 -70.71 -22.07 -42.19
C TYR A 6 -69.39 -21.33 -41.95
N ASN A 7 -68.71 -21.65 -40.85
CA ASN A 7 -67.32 -21.33 -40.65
C ASN A 7 -66.51 -22.59 -40.91
N VAL A 8 -65.64 -22.57 -41.91
CA VAL A 8 -64.78 -23.72 -42.22
C VAL A 8 -63.44 -23.47 -41.54
N VAL A 9 -63.00 -24.44 -40.75
CA VAL A 9 -61.70 -24.42 -40.08
C VAL A 9 -60.84 -25.52 -40.66
N GLY A 10 -59.64 -25.18 -41.11
CA GLY A 10 -58.63 -26.13 -41.53
C GLY A 10 -57.46 -26.09 -40.55
N GLU A 11 -57.06 -27.27 -40.10
CA GLU A 11 -55.90 -27.45 -39.22
C GLU A 11 -54.95 -28.46 -39.86
N ILE A 12 -53.67 -28.12 -39.87
CA ILE A 12 -52.59 -29.06 -40.17
C ILE A 12 -51.68 -29.13 -38.95
N SER A 13 -51.10 -30.30 -38.70
CA SER A 13 -50.18 -30.55 -37.59
C SER A 13 -48.74 -30.86 -38.04
N ASP A 14 -48.55 -31.23 -39.30
CA ASP A 14 -47.26 -31.59 -39.90
C ASP A 14 -46.92 -30.62 -41.04
N PRO A 15 -45.70 -30.06 -41.10
CA PRO A 15 -44.59 -30.20 -40.13
C PRO A 15 -44.69 -29.29 -38.90
N PHE A 16 -45.67 -28.40 -38.86
CA PHE A 16 -45.98 -27.58 -37.69
C PHE A 16 -47.47 -27.25 -37.66
N ALA A 17 -47.98 -27.01 -36.45
CA ALA A 17 -49.40 -26.72 -36.25
C ALA A 17 -49.78 -25.38 -36.90
N GLN A 18 -50.69 -25.40 -37.87
CA GLN A 18 -51.31 -24.20 -38.43
C GLN A 18 -52.83 -24.35 -38.43
N ARG A 19 -53.52 -23.29 -38.02
CA ARG A 19 -54.97 -23.17 -38.10
C ARG A 19 -55.33 -22.03 -39.04
N ARG A 20 -56.29 -22.27 -39.93
CA ARG A 20 -56.85 -21.28 -40.85
C ARG A 20 -58.36 -21.33 -40.77
N GLU A 21 -58.99 -20.17 -40.69
CA GLU A 21 -60.45 -20.06 -40.63
C GLU A 21 -60.96 -19.30 -41.84
N ALA A 22 -62.00 -19.82 -42.47
CA ALA A 22 -62.77 -19.18 -43.52
C ALA A 22 -64.20 -18.98 -43.01
N PRO A 23 -64.47 -17.87 -42.31
CA PRO A 23 -65.77 -17.63 -41.72
C PRO A 23 -66.80 -17.18 -42.77
N GLY A 24 -68.05 -17.58 -42.56
CA GLY A 24 -69.20 -17.02 -43.28
C GLY A 24 -69.46 -17.54 -44.69
N ILE A 25 -69.03 -18.75 -45.00
CA ILE A 25 -69.27 -19.42 -46.28
C ILE A 25 -70.75 -19.80 -46.41
N GLN A 26 -71.46 -19.22 -47.38
CA GLN A 26 -72.85 -19.53 -47.67
C GLN A 26 -72.94 -20.73 -48.62
N VAL A 27 -73.73 -21.74 -48.29
CA VAL A 27 -74.01 -22.89 -49.17
C VAL A 27 -75.51 -22.90 -49.46
N ARG A 28 -75.92 -22.86 -50.74
CA ARG A 28 -77.33 -22.96 -51.16
C ARG A 28 -77.69 -24.40 -51.56
N ALA A 29 -79.00 -24.71 -51.58
CA ALA A 29 -79.48 -26.04 -51.95
C ALA A 29 -78.99 -26.47 -53.35
N GLY A 30 -78.33 -27.63 -53.45
CA GLY A 30 -77.80 -28.18 -54.69
C GLY A 30 -76.46 -27.59 -55.16
N GLU A 31 -75.90 -26.61 -54.44
CA GLU A 31 -74.64 -25.94 -54.79
C GLU A 31 -73.43 -26.66 -54.19
N THR A 32 -72.34 -26.72 -54.96
CA THR A 32 -71.02 -27.14 -54.46
C THR A 32 -70.14 -25.91 -54.27
N VAL A 33 -69.74 -25.63 -53.03
CA VAL A 33 -68.82 -24.53 -52.70
C VAL A 33 -67.46 -25.10 -52.34
N GLN A 34 -66.42 -24.64 -53.03
CA GLN A 34 -65.03 -24.98 -52.72
C GLN A 34 -64.38 -23.85 -51.92
N VAL A 35 -63.80 -24.19 -50.76
CA VAL A 35 -63.06 -23.23 -49.91
C VAL A 35 -61.58 -23.51 -50.05
N LYS A 36 -60.83 -22.55 -50.59
CA LYS A 36 -59.37 -22.63 -50.64
C LYS A 36 -58.78 -22.18 -49.31
N MET A 37 -58.00 -23.04 -48.67
CA MET A 37 -57.22 -22.70 -47.48
C MET A 37 -55.73 -22.75 -47.84
N ASN A 38 -55.04 -21.64 -47.61
CA ASN A 38 -53.60 -21.55 -47.82
C ASN A 38 -52.91 -21.70 -46.47
N PHE A 39 -52.11 -22.76 -46.35
CA PHE A 39 -51.17 -22.95 -45.26
C PHE A 39 -49.80 -22.50 -45.71
N ASP A 40 -49.02 -21.94 -44.78
CA ASP A 40 -47.69 -21.45 -45.08
C ASP A 40 -46.79 -22.64 -45.43
N PRO A 41 -46.05 -22.59 -46.54
CA PRO A 41 -45.14 -23.66 -46.92
C PRO A 41 -43.99 -23.76 -45.92
N ALA A 42 -43.61 -24.99 -45.57
CA ALA A 42 -42.41 -25.22 -44.76
C ALA A 42 -41.14 -25.07 -45.61
N GLY A 43 -40.12 -24.43 -45.06
CA GLY A 43 -38.74 -24.55 -45.57
C GLY A 43 -37.97 -25.63 -44.80
N LEU A 44 -36.87 -26.11 -45.37
CA LEU A 44 -35.91 -26.98 -44.67
C LEU A 44 -34.70 -26.16 -44.26
N LEU A 45 -34.44 -26.02 -42.96
CA LEU A 45 -33.20 -25.45 -42.45
C LEU A 45 -32.19 -26.58 -42.23
N ARG A 46 -31.02 -26.49 -42.86
CA ARG A 46 -29.88 -27.40 -42.64
C ARG A 46 -28.72 -26.62 -42.04
N VAL A 47 -28.25 -27.03 -40.88
CA VAL A 47 -27.08 -26.45 -40.20
C VAL A 47 -25.93 -27.46 -40.23
N ARG A 48 -24.81 -27.06 -40.82
CA ARG A 48 -23.55 -27.81 -40.81
C ARG A 48 -22.65 -27.28 -39.70
N VAL A 49 -22.35 -28.11 -38.72
CA VAL A 49 -21.50 -27.75 -37.58
C VAL A 49 -20.12 -28.38 -37.78
N MET A 50 -19.10 -27.52 -37.74
CA MET A 50 -17.71 -27.88 -38.04
C MET A 50 -16.81 -27.44 -36.87
N ALA A 51 -15.70 -28.15 -36.69
CA ALA A 51 -14.56 -27.71 -35.91
C ALA A 51 -13.28 -28.11 -36.64
N ASP A 52 -12.34 -27.19 -36.82
CA ASP A 52 -11.08 -27.40 -37.55
C ASP A 52 -11.29 -27.99 -38.96
N GLY A 53 -12.32 -27.50 -39.68
CA GLY A 53 -12.66 -27.99 -41.01
C GLY A 53 -13.21 -29.43 -41.06
N LYS A 54 -13.55 -30.04 -39.92
CA LYS A 54 -14.17 -31.37 -39.83
C LYS A 54 -15.58 -31.31 -39.23
N PRO A 55 -16.52 -32.17 -39.64
CA PRO A 55 -17.85 -32.22 -39.04
C PRO A 55 -17.84 -32.57 -37.55
N LEU A 56 -18.51 -31.76 -36.74
CA LEU A 56 -18.57 -31.87 -35.27
C LEU A 56 -19.95 -32.37 -34.82
N GLU A 57 -19.99 -33.30 -33.87
CA GLU A 57 -21.22 -33.68 -33.18
C GLU A 57 -21.72 -32.50 -32.33
N ALA A 58 -22.98 -32.12 -32.47
CA ALA A 58 -23.55 -30.95 -31.81
C ALA A 58 -25.07 -31.08 -31.74
N ARG A 59 -25.69 -30.31 -30.84
CA ARG A 59 -27.14 -30.14 -30.78
C ARG A 59 -27.50 -28.74 -31.25
N ALA A 60 -28.63 -28.60 -31.92
CA ALA A 60 -29.14 -27.30 -32.31
C ALA A 60 -30.64 -27.21 -32.05
N TRP A 61 -31.10 -26.02 -31.69
CA TRP A 61 -32.51 -25.71 -31.51
C TRP A 61 -32.86 -24.47 -32.31
N VAL A 62 -34.05 -24.47 -32.91
CA VAL A 62 -34.62 -23.31 -33.60
C VAL A 62 -35.67 -22.67 -32.71
N HIS A 63 -35.57 -21.35 -32.56
CA HIS A 63 -36.55 -20.54 -31.87
C HIS A 63 -37.54 -19.96 -32.88
N PHE A 64 -38.80 -20.42 -32.81
CA PHE A 64 -39.87 -19.89 -33.66
C PHE A 64 -40.42 -18.58 -33.09
N PHE A 65 -40.26 -17.47 -33.82
CA PHE A 65 -40.87 -16.20 -33.43
C PHE A 65 -42.34 -16.16 -33.88
N GLY A 66 -43.28 -16.32 -32.95
CA GLY A 66 -44.71 -16.19 -33.23
C GLY A 66 -45.60 -16.59 -32.03
N GLY A 67 -45.97 -15.60 -31.20
CA GLY A 67 -46.87 -15.75 -30.04
C GLY A 67 -46.13 -15.91 -28.70
N GLU A 68 -46.71 -15.39 -27.60
CA GLU A 68 -46.12 -15.37 -26.25
C GLU A 68 -45.56 -16.76 -25.84
N GLY A 69 -44.25 -16.80 -25.55
CA GLY A 69 -43.54 -18.01 -25.15
C GLY A 69 -43.04 -18.84 -26.33
N GLY A 70 -42.07 -18.31 -27.09
CA GLY A 70 -41.46 -18.99 -28.23
C GLY A 70 -41.00 -20.40 -27.88
N LYS A 71 -41.40 -21.37 -28.70
CA LYS A 71 -41.06 -22.78 -28.52
C LYS A 71 -39.73 -23.07 -29.19
N TRP A 72 -38.81 -23.60 -28.41
CA TRP A 72 -37.57 -24.20 -28.90
C TRP A 72 -37.85 -25.59 -29.44
N THR A 73 -37.43 -25.84 -30.68
CA THR A 73 -37.54 -27.17 -31.29
C THR A 73 -36.16 -27.65 -31.69
N GLN A 74 -35.80 -28.83 -31.19
CA GLN A 74 -34.51 -29.46 -31.51
C GLN A 74 -34.48 -29.86 -32.98
N MET A 75 -33.36 -29.60 -33.65
CA MET A 75 -33.10 -30.07 -35.00
C MET A 75 -32.71 -31.55 -34.98
N ASP A 76 -33.16 -32.30 -36.00
CA ASP A 76 -32.82 -33.69 -36.16
C ASP A 76 -31.40 -33.84 -36.71
N GLN A 77 -30.60 -34.70 -36.10
CA GLN A 77 -29.28 -35.00 -36.63
C GLN A 77 -29.38 -36.03 -37.75
N VAL A 78 -29.04 -35.61 -38.98
CA VAL A 78 -29.13 -36.47 -40.18
C VAL A 78 -27.80 -37.13 -40.53
N SER A 79 -26.68 -36.50 -40.14
CA SER A 79 -25.34 -37.08 -40.17
C SER A 79 -24.43 -36.32 -39.21
N ARG A 80 -23.22 -36.83 -38.94
CA ARG A 80 -22.23 -36.13 -38.10
C ARG A 80 -22.00 -34.71 -38.60
N GLY A 81 -22.27 -33.72 -37.74
CA GLY A 81 -22.15 -32.30 -38.07
C GLY A 81 -23.16 -31.77 -39.07
N VAL A 82 -24.27 -32.45 -39.32
CA VAL A 82 -25.38 -31.93 -40.13
C VAL A 82 -26.70 -32.14 -39.41
N LEU A 83 -27.36 -31.04 -39.07
CA LEU A 83 -28.68 -31.02 -38.44
C LEU A 83 -29.71 -30.42 -39.38
N GLU A 84 -30.93 -30.95 -39.37
CA GLU A 84 -32.05 -30.52 -40.21
C GLU A 84 -33.33 -30.30 -39.40
N LEU A 85 -34.11 -29.30 -39.78
CA LEU A 85 -35.45 -29.09 -39.25
C LEU A 85 -36.35 -28.46 -40.32
N LYS A 86 -37.59 -28.92 -40.44
CA LYS A 86 -38.62 -28.20 -41.19
C LYS A 86 -39.10 -27.02 -40.37
N VAL A 87 -38.95 -25.82 -40.92
CA VAL A 87 -39.16 -24.55 -40.23
C VAL A 87 -40.22 -23.74 -41.00
N PRO A 88 -41.17 -23.06 -40.32
CA PRO A 88 -42.10 -22.16 -40.98
C PRO A 88 -41.37 -21.08 -41.77
N GLU A 89 -41.96 -20.64 -42.88
CA GLU A 89 -41.49 -19.45 -43.58
C GLU A 89 -41.39 -18.26 -42.60
N GLY A 90 -40.28 -17.53 -42.64
CA GLY A 90 -40.02 -16.41 -41.74
C GLY A 90 -38.57 -16.34 -41.25
N VAL A 91 -38.34 -15.49 -40.25
CA VAL A 91 -37.03 -15.23 -39.66
C VAL A 91 -36.93 -15.90 -38.29
N HIS A 92 -35.88 -16.70 -38.08
CA HIS A 92 -35.71 -17.51 -36.87
C HIS A 92 -34.30 -17.42 -36.32
N ASP A 93 -34.15 -17.64 -35.01
CA ASP A 93 -32.85 -17.77 -34.38
C ASP A 93 -32.53 -19.25 -34.16
N VAL A 94 -31.25 -19.60 -34.29
CA VAL A 94 -30.75 -20.96 -34.04
C VAL A 94 -29.70 -20.89 -32.95
N GLU A 95 -29.88 -21.68 -31.90
CA GLU A 95 -28.88 -21.93 -30.88
C GLU A 95 -28.21 -23.28 -31.15
N ILE A 96 -26.89 -23.33 -31.09
CA ILE A 96 -26.09 -24.51 -31.36
C ILE A 96 -25.21 -24.78 -30.15
N ASP A 97 -25.45 -25.89 -29.46
CA ASP A 97 -24.59 -26.42 -28.40
C ASP A 97 -23.56 -27.37 -29.05
N PRO A 98 -22.26 -27.00 -29.04
CA PRO A 98 -21.22 -27.82 -29.63
C PRO A 98 -20.87 -29.08 -28.83
N GLU A 99 -21.47 -29.29 -27.65
CA GLU A 99 -21.16 -30.39 -26.74
C GLU A 99 -19.66 -30.49 -26.38
N LEU A 100 -18.96 -29.35 -26.41
CA LEU A 100 -17.54 -29.25 -26.09
C LEU A 100 -17.36 -28.47 -24.79
N GLU A 101 -16.66 -29.09 -23.84
CA GLU A 101 -16.33 -28.46 -22.57
C GLU A 101 -15.57 -27.14 -22.79
N GLY A 102 -16.03 -26.08 -22.11
CA GLY A 102 -15.43 -24.75 -22.22
C GLY A 102 -15.84 -23.95 -23.47
N ILE A 103 -16.69 -24.49 -24.35
CA ILE A 103 -17.22 -23.75 -25.51
C ILE A 103 -18.68 -23.39 -25.27
N GLU A 104 -19.00 -22.10 -25.46
CA GLU A 104 -20.38 -21.61 -25.37
C GLU A 104 -21.20 -21.94 -26.61
N ASN A 105 -22.51 -21.98 -26.41
CA ASN A 105 -23.48 -22.14 -27.49
C ASN A 105 -23.31 -21.02 -28.53
N LYS A 106 -23.29 -21.39 -29.81
CA LYS A 106 -23.24 -20.44 -30.92
C LYS A 106 -24.65 -20.07 -31.36
N TRP A 107 -24.82 -18.81 -31.75
CA TRP A 107 -26.09 -18.28 -32.17
C TRP A 107 -26.05 -17.84 -33.63
N LEU A 108 -26.94 -18.41 -34.44
CA LEU A 108 -27.27 -17.86 -35.75
C LEU A 108 -28.53 -17.01 -35.58
N ARG A 109 -28.36 -15.69 -35.57
CA ARG A 109 -29.47 -14.76 -35.41
C ARG A 109 -30.07 -14.40 -36.77
N GLY A 110 -31.39 -14.28 -36.83
CA GLY A 110 -32.10 -13.73 -37.98
C GLY A 110 -32.00 -14.57 -39.26
N VAL A 111 -32.05 -15.91 -39.14
CA VAL A 111 -32.02 -16.82 -40.28
C VAL A 111 -33.36 -16.78 -41.01
N GLU A 112 -33.36 -16.19 -42.22
CA GLU A 112 -34.53 -16.15 -43.10
C GLU A 112 -34.75 -17.48 -43.82
N ILE A 113 -35.97 -18.01 -43.71
CA ILE A 113 -36.42 -19.26 -44.32
C ILE A 113 -37.54 -18.93 -45.30
N ALA A 114 -37.31 -19.19 -46.59
CA ALA A 114 -38.34 -19.14 -47.62
C ALA A 114 -39.03 -20.50 -47.74
N GLY A 115 -40.37 -20.51 -47.80
CA GLY A 115 -41.12 -21.75 -47.88
C GLY A 115 -40.84 -22.55 -49.16
N GLY A 116 -40.81 -23.88 -49.03
CA GLY A 116 -40.50 -24.81 -50.14
C GLY A 116 -39.03 -24.88 -50.53
N THR A 117 -38.13 -24.17 -49.84
CA THR A 117 -36.68 -24.15 -50.13
C THR A 117 -35.86 -24.80 -49.03
N THR A 118 -34.61 -25.18 -49.36
CA THR A 118 -33.61 -25.57 -48.37
C THR A 118 -32.64 -24.42 -48.12
N VAL A 119 -32.53 -23.98 -46.88
CA VAL A 119 -31.56 -22.99 -46.43
C VAL A 119 -30.42 -23.71 -45.71
N GLU A 120 -29.20 -23.59 -46.23
CA GLU A 120 -28.01 -24.15 -45.60
C GLU A 120 -27.22 -23.07 -44.86
N LYS A 121 -26.83 -23.35 -43.60
CA LYS A 121 -25.89 -22.54 -42.82
C LYS A 121 -24.73 -23.41 -42.36
N THR A 122 -23.51 -22.88 -42.40
CA THR A 122 -22.33 -23.55 -41.84
C THR A 122 -21.82 -22.74 -40.66
N VAL A 123 -21.53 -23.42 -39.56
CA VAL A 123 -21.00 -22.85 -38.33
C VAL A 123 -19.70 -23.56 -38.00
N ASP A 124 -18.62 -22.80 -37.92
CA ASP A 124 -17.37 -23.27 -37.34
C ASP A 124 -17.37 -22.90 -35.85
N ILE A 125 -17.31 -23.92 -35.01
CA ILE A 125 -17.26 -23.79 -33.56
C ILE A 125 -15.89 -23.31 -33.08
N GLY A 126 -14.87 -23.39 -33.94
CA GLY A 126 -13.48 -23.25 -33.55
C GLY A 126 -12.97 -24.56 -32.96
N GLY A 127 -11.76 -24.95 -33.34
CA GLY A 127 -11.11 -26.14 -32.82
C GLY A 127 -10.82 -26.11 -31.34
N SER A 128 -10.17 -27.18 -30.89
CA SER A 128 -9.45 -27.19 -29.62
C SER A 128 -8.01 -27.61 -29.88
N SER A 129 -7.11 -27.05 -29.10
CA SER A 129 -5.68 -27.26 -29.27
C SER A 129 -5.04 -27.62 -27.95
N LEU A 130 -3.97 -28.41 -28.02
CA LEU A 130 -3.17 -28.70 -26.84
C LEU A 130 -2.36 -27.44 -26.50
N LEU A 131 -2.65 -26.82 -25.37
CA LEU A 131 -1.78 -25.81 -24.78
C LEU A 131 -0.75 -26.52 -23.92
N ARG A 132 0.53 -26.33 -24.24
CA ARG A 132 1.67 -26.81 -23.45
C ARG A 132 2.37 -25.61 -22.82
N LEU A 133 2.38 -25.56 -21.49
CA LEU A 133 3.09 -24.57 -20.71
C LEU A 133 4.39 -25.17 -20.17
N ARG A 134 5.52 -24.51 -20.44
CA ARG A 134 6.82 -24.81 -19.84
C ARG A 134 7.12 -23.77 -18.77
N VAL A 135 7.27 -24.20 -17.53
CA VAL A 135 7.60 -23.34 -16.39
C VAL A 135 9.05 -23.57 -16.01
N VAL A 136 9.86 -22.52 -16.08
CA VAL A 136 11.27 -22.56 -15.72
C VAL A 136 11.59 -21.50 -14.66
N ALA A 137 12.65 -21.73 -13.91
CA ALA A 137 13.32 -20.75 -13.07
C ALA A 137 14.83 -20.88 -13.30
N ASP A 138 15.50 -19.78 -13.59
CA ASP A 138 16.93 -19.73 -13.93
C ASP A 138 17.30 -20.73 -15.06
N GLY A 139 16.44 -20.83 -16.06
CA GLY A 139 16.60 -21.75 -17.19
C GLY A 139 16.40 -23.24 -16.88
N LYS A 140 15.97 -23.61 -15.66
CA LYS A 140 15.71 -25.01 -15.25
C LYS A 140 14.21 -25.26 -15.06
N PRO A 141 13.70 -26.47 -15.40
CA PRO A 141 12.28 -26.79 -15.18
C PRO A 141 11.88 -26.73 -13.70
N LEU A 142 10.80 -25.99 -13.43
CA LEU A 142 10.27 -25.73 -12.09
C LEU A 142 8.91 -26.41 -11.90
N GLU A 143 8.69 -27.00 -10.73
CA GLU A 143 7.37 -27.52 -10.35
C GLU A 143 6.37 -26.38 -10.17
N ALA A 144 5.16 -26.52 -10.72
CA ALA A 144 4.12 -25.49 -10.63
C ALA A 144 2.74 -26.11 -10.85
N ARG A 145 1.71 -25.40 -10.39
CA ARG A 145 0.32 -25.63 -10.80
C ARG A 145 -0.10 -24.49 -11.72
N ALA A 146 -0.91 -24.79 -12.73
CA ALA A 146 -1.45 -23.77 -13.62
C ALA A 146 -2.92 -24.01 -13.92
N TRP A 147 -3.65 -22.94 -14.14
CA TRP A 147 -5.06 -22.94 -14.50
C TRP A 147 -5.29 -22.05 -15.71
N VAL A 148 -6.07 -22.56 -16.67
CA VAL A 148 -6.52 -21.77 -17.82
C VAL A 148 -7.89 -21.20 -17.48
N HIS A 149 -7.99 -19.88 -17.52
CA HIS A 149 -9.24 -19.15 -17.32
C HIS A 149 -9.89 -18.91 -18.68
N PHE A 150 -11.01 -19.58 -18.92
CA PHE A 150 -11.84 -19.38 -20.09
C PHE A 150 -12.65 -18.10 -19.84
N PHE A 151 -12.42 -17.08 -20.66
CA PHE A 151 -13.01 -15.73 -20.65
C PHE A 151 -12.42 -14.69 -19.66
N GLY A 152 -11.85 -13.61 -20.21
CA GLY A 152 -12.03 -12.23 -19.73
C GLY A 152 -11.53 -11.79 -18.35
N GLY A 153 -10.82 -12.61 -17.57
CA GLY A 153 -10.19 -12.20 -16.31
C GLY A 153 -10.62 -13.03 -15.09
N GLU A 154 -10.24 -12.58 -13.89
CA GLU A 154 -10.52 -13.27 -12.61
C GLU A 154 -12.02 -13.46 -12.39
N GLY A 155 -12.47 -14.72 -12.27
CA GLY A 155 -13.86 -15.09 -12.02
C GLY A 155 -14.56 -15.86 -13.15
N GLY A 156 -13.88 -16.06 -14.28
CA GLY A 156 -14.33 -16.97 -15.36
C GLY A 156 -14.30 -18.45 -14.95
N LYS A 157 -14.87 -19.32 -15.79
CA LYS A 157 -14.66 -20.77 -15.63
C LYS A 157 -13.18 -21.06 -15.82
N TRP A 158 -12.61 -21.90 -14.97
CA TRP A 158 -11.20 -22.28 -15.06
C TRP A 158 -11.05 -23.79 -15.01
N THR A 159 -9.99 -24.28 -15.64
CA THR A 159 -9.59 -25.69 -15.59
C THR A 159 -8.10 -25.79 -15.30
N GLN A 160 -7.74 -26.69 -14.39
CA GLN A 160 -6.34 -26.96 -14.05
C GLN A 160 -5.66 -27.68 -15.22
N MET A 161 -4.42 -27.30 -15.52
CA MET A 161 -3.58 -28.02 -16.47
C MET A 161 -2.99 -29.28 -15.83
N ASP A 162 -2.89 -30.35 -16.62
CA ASP A 162 -2.27 -31.61 -16.20
C ASP A 162 -0.75 -31.50 -16.26
N GLN A 163 -0.07 -31.92 -15.20
CA GLN A 163 1.38 -31.99 -15.22
C GLN A 163 1.85 -33.27 -15.93
N VAL A 164 2.55 -33.11 -17.05
CA VAL A 164 3.05 -34.25 -17.86
C VAL A 164 4.52 -34.56 -17.60
N SER A 165 5.29 -33.58 -17.15
CA SER A 165 6.65 -33.76 -16.63
C SER A 165 7.04 -32.56 -15.76
N ARG A 166 8.18 -32.62 -15.06
CA ARG A 166 8.69 -31.50 -14.26
C ARG A 166 8.79 -30.24 -15.12
N GLY A 167 8.08 -29.19 -14.73
CA GLY A 167 8.00 -27.91 -15.44
C GLY A 167 7.30 -27.96 -16.80
N VAL A 168 6.52 -28.99 -17.12
CA VAL A 168 5.68 -29.02 -18.32
C VAL A 168 4.26 -29.41 -17.95
N LEU A 169 3.32 -28.51 -18.23
CA LEU A 169 1.89 -28.70 -18.03
C LEU A 169 1.16 -28.66 -19.37
N GLU A 170 0.09 -29.45 -19.50
CA GLU A 170 -0.71 -29.55 -20.72
C GLU A 170 -2.20 -29.46 -20.42
N LEU A 171 -2.95 -28.79 -21.30
CA LEU A 171 -4.41 -28.81 -21.28
C LEU A 171 -4.94 -28.68 -22.70
N LYS A 172 -6.03 -29.38 -23.00
CA LYS A 172 -6.76 -29.15 -24.24
C LYS A 172 -7.69 -27.95 -24.05
N VAL A 173 -7.44 -26.89 -24.82
CA VAL A 173 -8.09 -25.57 -24.66
C VAL A 173 -8.83 -25.23 -25.96
N PRO A 174 -10.08 -24.75 -25.90
CA PRO A 174 -10.79 -24.25 -27.08
C PRO A 174 -10.06 -23.09 -27.75
N ALA A 175 -10.21 -22.97 -29.06
CA ALA A 175 -9.70 -21.82 -29.79
C ALA A 175 -10.28 -20.51 -29.23
N GLY A 176 -9.44 -19.49 -29.08
CA GLY A 176 -9.79 -18.24 -28.42
C GLY A 176 -8.61 -17.64 -27.66
N VAL A 177 -8.88 -16.53 -26.96
CA VAL A 177 -7.88 -15.83 -26.14
C VAL A 177 -8.19 -16.11 -24.68
N HIS A 178 -7.20 -16.64 -23.95
CA HIS A 178 -7.35 -17.08 -22.57
C HIS A 178 -6.23 -16.53 -21.69
N ASP A 179 -6.51 -16.42 -20.39
CA ASP A 179 -5.49 -16.10 -19.40
C ASP A 179 -5.04 -17.37 -18.69
N ILE A 180 -3.76 -17.44 -18.32
CA ILE A 180 -3.19 -18.56 -17.59
C ILE A 180 -2.66 -18.06 -16.25
N GLU A 181 -3.23 -18.58 -15.17
CA GLU A 181 -2.75 -18.41 -13.81
C GLU A 181 -1.73 -19.51 -13.49
N ILE A 182 -0.60 -19.14 -12.90
CA ILE A 182 0.54 -20.04 -12.68
C ILE A 182 0.99 -19.85 -11.24
N SER A 183 0.83 -20.87 -10.40
CA SER A 183 1.30 -20.91 -9.01
C SER A 183 2.59 -21.74 -8.94
N PRO A 184 3.77 -21.10 -8.89
CA PRO A 184 5.04 -21.82 -8.87
C PRO A 184 5.30 -22.44 -7.51
N ASP A 185 5.87 -23.65 -7.48
CA ASP A 185 6.36 -24.26 -6.26
C ASP A 185 7.78 -23.75 -5.96
N LEU A 186 7.85 -22.45 -5.67
CA LEU A 186 9.09 -21.75 -5.35
C LEU A 186 8.82 -20.74 -4.24
N GLU A 187 9.51 -20.91 -3.11
CA GLU A 187 9.36 -20.08 -1.92
C GLU A 187 9.60 -18.59 -2.23
N GLY A 188 8.73 -17.73 -1.69
CA GLY A 188 8.76 -16.28 -1.88
C GLY A 188 8.22 -15.79 -3.22
N ILE A 189 7.96 -16.68 -4.20
CA ILE A 189 7.45 -16.30 -5.51
C ILE A 189 5.92 -16.35 -5.51
N GLN A 190 5.30 -15.27 -5.97
CA GLN A 190 3.86 -15.17 -6.11
C GLN A 190 3.35 -15.79 -7.41
N THR A 191 2.06 -16.11 -7.42
CA THR A 191 1.31 -16.49 -8.62
C THR A 191 1.54 -15.50 -9.75
N GLN A 192 1.84 -16.02 -10.94
CA GLN A 192 2.07 -15.25 -12.16
C GLN A 192 0.89 -15.42 -13.12
N TRP A 193 0.70 -14.43 -13.99
CA TRP A 193 -0.34 -14.44 -15.01
C TRP A 193 0.25 -14.26 -16.41
N LEU A 194 -0.02 -15.21 -17.30
CA LEU A 194 0.13 -15.00 -18.74
C LEU A 194 -1.22 -14.54 -19.29
N ARG A 195 -1.31 -13.27 -19.62
CA ARG A 195 -2.55 -12.66 -20.12
C ARG A 195 -2.63 -12.76 -21.64
N GLY A 196 -3.84 -12.94 -22.18
CA GLY A 196 -4.11 -12.82 -23.60
C GLY A 196 -3.47 -13.91 -24.48
N VAL A 197 -3.36 -15.14 -23.98
CA VAL A 197 -2.80 -16.26 -24.72
C VAL A 197 -3.79 -16.69 -25.81
N GLU A 198 -3.43 -16.44 -27.07
CA GLU A 198 -4.19 -16.89 -28.23
C GLU A 198 -3.96 -18.38 -28.50
N ILE A 199 -5.06 -19.11 -28.58
CA ILE A 199 -5.14 -20.53 -28.95
C ILE A 199 -5.80 -20.63 -30.31
N THR A 200 -5.05 -21.10 -31.30
CA THR A 200 -5.56 -21.40 -32.65
C THR A 200 -5.90 -22.88 -32.75
N GLY A 201 -7.07 -23.23 -33.31
CA GLY A 201 -7.51 -24.62 -33.48
C GLY A 201 -6.55 -25.47 -34.34
N GLY A 202 -6.41 -26.76 -34.00
CA GLY A 202 -5.69 -27.75 -34.80
C GLY A 202 -4.18 -27.88 -34.60
N ALA A 203 -3.52 -27.06 -33.77
CA ALA A 203 -2.08 -27.13 -33.52
C ALA A 203 -1.71 -26.96 -32.03
N THR A 204 -0.67 -27.65 -31.56
CA THR A 204 -0.16 -27.44 -30.20
C THR A 204 0.39 -26.02 -30.05
N VAL A 205 -0.10 -25.30 -29.05
CA VAL A 205 0.42 -23.99 -28.65
C VAL A 205 1.41 -24.21 -27.51
N GLU A 206 2.69 -23.91 -27.72
CA GLU A 206 3.69 -23.94 -26.66
C GLU A 206 3.93 -22.53 -26.11
N LYS A 207 3.90 -22.39 -24.78
CA LYS A 207 4.32 -21.19 -24.06
C LYS A 207 5.40 -21.56 -23.06
N THR A 208 6.44 -20.74 -22.96
CA THR A 208 7.46 -20.88 -21.91
C THR A 208 7.41 -19.62 -21.05
N ILE A 209 7.38 -19.81 -19.73
CA ILE A 209 7.51 -18.74 -18.75
C ILE A 209 8.74 -18.99 -17.90
N ASP A 210 9.59 -17.98 -17.77
CA ASP A 210 10.60 -17.94 -16.72
C ASP A 210 10.01 -17.16 -15.55
N ILE A 211 9.86 -17.84 -14.43
CA ILE A 211 9.27 -17.31 -13.20
C ILE A 211 10.26 -16.41 -12.47
N GLY A 212 11.53 -16.39 -12.89
CA GLY A 212 12.62 -15.79 -12.14
C GLY A 212 12.97 -16.69 -10.96
N GLY A 213 14.24 -17.07 -10.85
CA GLY A 213 14.67 -17.87 -9.71
C GLY A 213 14.72 -17.09 -8.42
N SER A 214 15.45 -17.65 -7.47
CA SER A 214 15.73 -17.01 -6.18
C SER A 214 17.24 -16.94 -5.98
N GLY A 215 17.70 -15.81 -5.45
CA GLY A 215 19.08 -15.61 -5.02
C GLY A 215 19.19 -15.76 -3.50
N LEU A 216 20.41 -15.99 -3.01
CA LEU A 216 20.71 -15.88 -1.58
C LEU A 216 21.15 -14.44 -1.30
N LEU A 217 20.37 -13.69 -0.53
CA LEU A 217 20.82 -12.41 0.02
C LEU A 217 21.59 -12.68 1.31
N ARG A 218 22.85 -12.25 1.35
CA ARG A 218 23.68 -12.24 2.56
C ARG A 218 23.95 -10.81 2.98
N LEU A 219 23.42 -10.41 4.13
CA LEU A 219 23.60 -9.09 4.71
C LEU A 219 24.64 -9.16 5.84
N ARG A 220 25.67 -8.33 5.76
CA ARG A 220 26.64 -8.10 6.83
C ARG A 220 26.32 -6.78 7.52
N VAL A 221 26.11 -6.83 8.83
CA VAL A 221 25.75 -5.68 9.66
C VAL A 221 26.91 -5.39 10.61
N ILE A 222 27.54 -4.24 10.43
CA ILE A 222 28.69 -3.81 11.22
C ILE A 222 28.42 -2.45 11.88
N ALA A 223 29.13 -2.21 12.98
CA ALA A 223 29.28 -0.88 13.57
C ALA A 223 30.70 -0.74 14.10
N ASP A 224 31.33 0.42 13.88
CA ASP A 224 32.74 0.69 14.21
C ASP A 224 33.69 -0.41 13.68
N GLY A 225 33.42 -0.88 12.45
CA GLY A 225 34.20 -1.93 11.80
C GLY A 225 34.04 -3.35 12.39
N LYS A 226 33.11 -3.58 13.33
CA LYS A 226 32.88 -4.87 13.98
C LYS A 226 31.47 -5.41 13.72
N PRO A 227 31.29 -6.73 13.56
CA PRO A 227 29.96 -7.33 13.44
C PRO A 227 29.12 -7.16 14.70
N ILE A 228 27.87 -6.71 14.54
CA ILE A 228 26.93 -6.52 15.64
C ILE A 228 25.73 -7.45 15.54
N GLN A 229 24.95 -7.53 16.61
CA GLN A 229 23.65 -8.18 16.57
C GLN A 229 22.64 -7.25 15.86
N ALA A 230 21.77 -7.83 15.03
CA ALA A 230 20.72 -7.11 14.32
C ALA A 230 19.66 -8.12 13.86
N ARG A 231 18.45 -7.61 13.64
CA ARG A 231 17.41 -8.29 12.87
C ARG A 231 17.24 -7.57 11.55
N ALA A 232 16.89 -8.30 10.50
CA ALA A 232 16.60 -7.70 9.21
C ALA A 232 15.41 -8.38 8.55
N TRP A 233 14.67 -7.62 7.76
CA TRP A 233 13.53 -8.09 7.00
C TRP A 233 13.66 -7.62 5.55
N VAL A 234 13.39 -8.53 4.62
CA VAL A 234 13.29 -8.20 3.19
C VAL A 234 11.83 -7.91 2.90
N HIS A 235 11.57 -6.73 2.37
CA HIS A 235 10.24 -6.29 1.93
C HIS A 235 10.07 -6.64 0.45
N PHE A 236 9.11 -7.52 0.17
CA PHE A 236 8.73 -7.85 -1.18
C PHE A 236 7.71 -6.80 -1.63
N PHE A 237 8.02 -6.08 -2.70
CA PHE A 237 7.26 -4.97 -3.29
C PHE A 237 7.36 -3.62 -2.53
N GLY A 238 7.54 -2.54 -3.28
CA GLY A 238 8.03 -1.26 -2.78
C GLY A 238 7.18 -0.61 -1.68
N GLY A 239 7.81 -0.34 -0.55
CA GLY A 239 7.31 0.54 0.52
C GLY A 239 6.82 -0.17 1.79
N GLU A 240 6.67 0.62 2.86
CA GLU A 240 6.12 0.18 4.15
C GLU A 240 4.69 -0.34 3.99
N GLY A 241 4.43 -1.55 4.52
CA GLY A 241 3.12 -2.22 4.45
C GLY A 241 3.04 -3.38 3.44
N GLY A 242 4.12 -3.66 2.70
CA GLY A 242 4.26 -4.86 1.89
C GLY A 242 4.45 -6.15 2.70
N ASN A 243 4.32 -7.30 2.05
CA ASN A 243 4.72 -8.57 2.66
C ASN A 243 6.23 -8.56 2.92
N TYR A 244 6.64 -8.93 4.12
CA TYR A 244 8.05 -9.01 4.49
C TYR A 244 8.41 -10.40 5.05
N THR A 245 9.68 -10.76 4.99
CA THR A 245 10.20 -11.99 5.61
C THR A 245 11.49 -11.69 6.35
N GLY A 246 11.59 -12.23 7.57
CA GLY A 246 12.78 -12.10 8.40
C GLY A 246 13.95 -12.87 7.82
N MET A 247 15.14 -12.29 7.88
CA MET A 247 16.38 -12.97 7.53
C MET A 247 16.88 -13.82 8.70
N ASP A 248 17.44 -14.99 8.39
CA ASP A 248 18.02 -15.89 9.38
C ASP A 248 19.42 -15.43 9.76
N GLN A 249 19.71 -15.36 11.05
CA GLN A 249 21.06 -15.05 11.51
C GLN A 249 21.94 -16.31 11.47
N VAL A 250 22.93 -16.32 10.57
CA VAL A 250 23.86 -17.45 10.40
C VAL A 250 25.14 -17.29 11.22
N SER A 251 25.53 -16.05 11.54
CA SER A 251 26.58 -15.73 12.51
C SER A 251 26.40 -14.29 12.99
N ARG A 252 27.14 -13.88 14.03
CA ARG A 252 27.06 -12.51 14.56
C ARG A 252 27.33 -11.49 13.44
N GLY A 253 26.34 -10.64 13.17
CA GLY A 253 26.39 -9.63 12.12
C GLY A 253 26.31 -10.16 10.69
N VAL A 254 25.92 -11.42 10.48
CA VAL A 254 25.65 -11.97 9.14
C VAL A 254 24.27 -12.61 9.13
N LEU A 255 23.39 -12.09 8.29
CA LEU A 255 22.04 -12.59 8.06
C LEU A 255 21.91 -13.10 6.63
N GLU A 256 21.13 -14.15 6.43
CA GLU A 256 20.86 -14.76 5.14
C GLU A 256 19.37 -14.96 4.91
N LEU A 257 18.92 -14.76 3.66
CA LEU A 257 17.57 -15.13 3.24
C LEU A 257 17.60 -15.51 1.76
N LYS A 258 16.86 -16.56 1.40
CA LYS A 258 16.58 -16.87 0.00
C LYS A 258 15.46 -15.96 -0.48
N VAL A 259 15.74 -15.15 -1.50
CA VAL A 259 14.88 -14.05 -1.94
C VAL A 259 14.60 -14.23 -3.44
N PRO A 260 13.34 -14.10 -3.90
CA PRO A 260 13.00 -13.95 -5.31
C PRO A 260 13.92 -13.00 -6.07
N ALA A 261 14.29 -13.37 -7.30
CA ALA A 261 14.97 -12.44 -8.19
C ALA A 261 14.13 -11.16 -8.37
N GLY A 262 14.79 -10.00 -8.41
CA GLY A 262 14.13 -8.70 -8.46
C GLY A 262 14.78 -7.67 -7.55
N VAL A 263 14.15 -6.50 -7.44
CA VAL A 263 14.65 -5.38 -6.63
C VAL A 263 13.82 -5.29 -5.36
N HIS A 264 14.49 -5.33 -4.21
CA HIS A 264 13.84 -5.37 -2.89
C HIS A 264 14.45 -4.34 -1.95
N ASP A 265 13.65 -3.91 -0.98
CA ASP A 265 14.13 -3.08 0.12
C ASP A 265 14.39 -3.95 1.34
N ILE A 266 15.42 -3.62 2.10
CA ILE A 266 15.80 -4.34 3.31
C ILE A 266 15.69 -3.38 4.49
N GLU A 267 14.90 -3.76 5.47
CA GLU A 267 14.81 -3.10 6.76
C GLU A 267 15.78 -3.78 7.73
N ILE A 268 16.58 -3.01 8.46
CA ILE A 268 17.58 -3.49 9.41
C ILE A 268 17.30 -2.84 10.75
N SER A 269 16.96 -3.63 11.76
CA SER A 269 16.84 -3.20 13.16
C SER A 269 18.09 -3.64 13.93
N PRO A 270 19.03 -2.72 14.21
CA PRO A 270 20.27 -3.01 14.91
C PRO A 270 20.00 -3.22 16.41
N ASP A 271 20.70 -4.17 17.02
CA ASP A 271 20.70 -4.33 18.48
C ASP A 271 21.78 -3.42 19.09
N LEU A 272 21.57 -2.10 18.95
CA LEU A 272 22.43 -1.04 19.45
C LEU A 272 21.56 0.07 20.03
N GLU A 273 21.84 0.44 21.28
CA GLU A 273 21.12 1.50 21.97
C GLU A 273 21.25 2.85 21.24
N GLY A 274 20.12 3.57 21.10
CA GLY A 274 20.02 4.86 20.41
C GLY A 274 20.06 4.78 18.88
N ILE A 275 20.42 3.64 18.29
CA ILE A 275 20.48 3.49 16.84
C ILE A 275 19.11 3.04 16.31
N GLN A 276 18.56 3.81 15.38
CA GLN A 276 17.28 3.51 14.76
C GLN A 276 17.38 2.45 13.66
N THR A 277 16.23 1.90 13.28
CA THR A 277 16.08 1.06 12.09
C THR A 277 16.61 1.78 10.85
N GLN A 278 17.34 1.05 10.02
CA GLN A 278 17.93 1.53 8.78
C GLN A 278 17.35 0.79 7.58
N TRP A 279 17.45 1.42 6.41
CA TRP A 279 16.91 0.87 5.17
C TRP A 279 17.99 0.80 4.09
N LEU A 280 18.21 -0.38 3.53
CA LEU A 280 18.90 -0.54 2.25
C LEU A 280 17.85 -0.63 1.14
N ARG A 281 17.74 0.44 0.35
CA ARG A 281 16.75 0.53 -0.72
C ARG A 281 17.31 -0.02 -2.03
N GLY A 282 16.44 -0.62 -2.83
CA GLY A 282 16.75 -0.98 -4.22
C GLY A 282 17.81 -2.07 -4.38
N VAL A 283 17.84 -3.06 -3.48
CA VAL A 283 18.79 -4.18 -3.59
C VAL A 283 18.32 -5.17 -4.65
N GLU A 284 19.07 -5.22 -5.75
CA GLU A 284 18.86 -6.19 -6.82
C GLU A 284 19.36 -7.58 -6.42
N ILE A 285 18.47 -8.55 -6.53
CA ILE A 285 18.70 -9.98 -6.30
C ILE A 285 18.67 -10.69 -7.65
N THR A 286 19.76 -11.38 -7.98
CA THR A 286 19.86 -12.21 -9.17
C THR A 286 19.56 -13.66 -8.83
N GLY A 287 18.69 -14.31 -9.60
CA GLY A 287 18.35 -15.73 -9.44
C GLY A 287 19.60 -16.63 -9.53
N GLY A 288 19.69 -17.62 -8.63
CA GLY A 288 20.78 -18.59 -8.58
C GLY A 288 22.12 -18.05 -8.05
N ALA A 289 22.23 -16.76 -7.73
CA ALA A 289 23.44 -16.14 -7.22
C ALA A 289 23.35 -15.79 -5.73
N THR A 290 24.51 -15.59 -5.09
CA THR A 290 24.58 -14.96 -3.77
C THR A 290 24.86 -13.47 -3.93
N VAL A 291 23.98 -12.62 -3.42
CA VAL A 291 24.18 -11.18 -3.35
C VAL A 291 24.64 -10.83 -1.94
N GLU A 292 25.87 -10.34 -1.82
CA GLU A 292 26.39 -9.85 -0.54
C GLU A 292 26.22 -8.34 -0.43
N LYS A 293 25.65 -7.87 0.69
CA LYS A 293 25.59 -6.46 1.06
C LYS A 293 26.21 -6.28 2.43
N THR A 294 26.99 -5.21 2.61
CA THR A 294 27.48 -4.80 3.91
C THR A 294 26.90 -3.43 4.23
N ILE A 295 26.33 -3.29 5.41
CA ILE A 295 25.89 -2.01 5.96
C ILE A 295 26.68 -1.72 7.23
N ASP A 296 27.29 -0.54 7.26
CA ASP A 296 27.79 0.04 8.50
C ASP A 296 26.69 0.94 9.06
N ILE A 297 26.17 0.55 10.22
CA ILE A 297 25.06 1.25 10.86
C ILE A 297 25.56 2.55 11.54
N GLY A 298 26.88 2.76 11.61
CA GLY A 298 27.48 3.75 12.48
C GLY A 298 27.47 3.25 13.91
N GLY A 299 28.63 3.34 14.57
CA GLY A 299 28.69 3.03 16.00
C GLY A 299 28.15 4.15 16.86
N SER A 300 28.67 4.20 18.08
CA SER A 300 28.31 5.23 19.05
C SER A 300 29.58 5.86 19.61
N GLY A 301 29.56 7.17 19.76
CA GLY A 301 30.58 7.93 20.47
C GLY A 301 30.17 8.21 21.91
N LEU A 302 31.12 8.58 22.75
CA LEU A 302 30.83 9.13 24.08
C LEU A 302 30.77 10.66 23.96
N LEU A 303 29.60 11.26 24.17
CA LEU A 303 29.49 12.70 24.35
C LEU A 303 29.79 13.03 25.81
N ARG A 304 30.79 13.87 26.06
CA ARG A 304 31.09 14.44 27.37
C ARG A 304 30.83 15.95 27.33
N LEU A 305 29.86 16.39 28.12
CA LEU A 305 29.49 17.80 28.26
C LEU A 305 30.06 18.35 29.56
N ARG A 306 30.75 19.49 29.50
CA ARG A 306 31.19 20.27 30.66
C ARG A 306 30.35 21.54 30.77
N VAL A 307 29.77 21.81 31.93
CA VAL A 307 28.97 23.02 32.17
C VAL A 307 29.63 23.86 33.25
N ILE A 308 30.00 25.09 32.88
CA ILE A 308 30.83 26.00 33.68
C ILE A 308 30.12 27.35 33.80
N ALA A 309 30.10 27.94 35.00
CA ALA A 309 29.73 29.34 35.22
C ALA A 309 30.79 29.99 36.12
N ASP A 310 31.15 31.25 35.86
CA ASP A 310 32.20 31.97 36.59
C ASP A 310 33.53 31.18 36.71
N GLY A 311 33.89 30.43 35.67
CA GLY A 311 35.08 29.58 35.63
C GLY A 311 35.03 28.34 36.53
N LYS A 312 33.88 28.02 37.14
CA LYS A 312 33.69 26.85 38.02
C LYS A 312 32.62 25.90 37.46
N PRO A 313 32.78 24.57 37.64
CA PRO A 313 31.74 23.61 37.27
C PRO A 313 30.45 23.80 38.09
N ILE A 314 29.32 23.86 37.40
CA ILE A 314 27.99 23.97 38.03
C ILE A 314 27.18 22.70 37.87
N GLN A 315 26.15 22.55 38.68
CA GLN A 315 25.15 21.51 38.49
C GLN A 315 24.32 21.84 37.24
N ALA A 316 23.92 20.81 36.49
CA ALA A 316 23.10 20.94 35.30
C ALA A 316 22.48 19.58 34.96
N ARG A 317 21.36 19.61 34.25
CA ARG A 317 20.80 18.46 33.53
C ARG A 317 20.98 18.70 32.03
N ALA A 318 21.20 17.64 31.27
CA ALA A 318 21.27 17.75 29.82
C ALA A 318 20.58 16.56 29.15
N TRP A 319 20.01 16.82 27.98
CA TRP A 319 19.35 15.81 27.15
C TRP A 319 19.89 15.91 25.73
N VAL A 320 20.23 14.75 25.16
CA VAL A 320 20.59 14.66 23.74
C VAL A 320 19.31 14.35 22.97
N HIS A 321 19.01 15.22 22.03
CA HIS A 321 17.90 15.10 21.10
C HIS A 321 18.40 14.47 19.81
N PHE A 322 17.94 13.26 19.53
CA PHE A 322 18.29 12.56 18.29
C PHE A 322 17.42 13.12 17.16
N PHE A 323 18.05 13.56 16.07
CA PHE A 323 17.45 14.29 14.94
C PHE A 323 15.92 14.14 14.70
N GLY A 324 15.24 15.30 14.54
CA GLY A 324 14.13 15.45 13.58
C GLY A 324 12.77 15.97 14.05
N GLY A 325 12.69 17.07 14.81
CA GLY A 325 11.43 17.84 15.02
C GLY A 325 10.86 17.83 16.44
N GLU A 326 9.96 18.78 16.75
CA GLU A 326 9.18 18.82 18.00
C GLU A 326 8.46 17.48 18.20
N GLY A 327 8.83 16.76 19.27
CA GLY A 327 8.33 15.41 19.57
C GLY A 327 9.34 14.27 19.35
N GLY A 328 10.60 14.57 18.99
CA GLY A 328 11.66 13.57 18.87
C GLY A 328 12.03 12.87 20.19
N ASN A 329 12.57 11.65 20.07
CA ASN A 329 13.14 10.92 21.21
C ASN A 329 14.37 11.67 21.75
N TYR A 330 14.44 11.82 23.06
CA TYR A 330 15.59 12.38 23.77
C TYR A 330 16.07 11.42 24.86
N THR A 331 17.33 11.54 25.27
CA THR A 331 17.88 10.76 26.39
C THR A 331 18.68 11.67 27.31
N GLY A 332 18.44 11.53 28.61
CA GLY A 332 19.17 12.27 29.64
C GLY A 332 20.63 11.82 29.69
N MET A 333 21.52 12.78 29.86
CA MET A 333 22.93 12.50 30.11
C MET A 333 23.15 12.18 31.59
N ASP A 334 24.04 11.24 31.87
CA ASP A 334 24.42 10.87 33.23
C ASP A 334 25.42 11.87 33.80
N GLN A 335 25.17 12.37 35.00
CA GLN A 335 26.14 13.20 35.69
C GLN A 335 27.24 12.33 36.31
N VAL A 336 28.45 12.40 35.76
CA VAL A 336 29.62 11.64 36.25
C VAL A 336 30.43 12.41 37.28
N SER A 337 30.38 13.75 37.25
CA SER A 337 30.91 14.63 38.30
C SER A 337 30.24 16.00 38.21
N ARG A 338 30.43 16.87 39.22
CA ARG A 338 29.85 18.23 39.21
C ARG A 338 30.26 18.97 37.93
N GLY A 339 29.27 19.34 37.12
CA GLY A 339 29.46 20.03 35.85
C GLY A 339 30.06 19.19 34.73
N VAL A 340 30.07 17.85 34.85
CA VAL A 340 30.44 16.94 33.77
C VAL A 340 29.34 15.89 33.60
N LEU A 341 28.73 15.87 32.42
CA LEU A 341 27.73 14.89 32.02
C LEU A 341 28.25 14.05 30.87
N GLU A 342 27.90 12.77 30.84
CA GLU A 342 28.28 11.83 29.80
C GLU A 342 27.07 11.07 29.26
N LEU A 343 27.07 10.80 27.97
CA LEU A 343 26.11 9.89 27.34
C LEU A 343 26.77 9.20 26.15
N LYS A 344 26.48 7.92 25.98
CA LYS A 344 26.83 7.21 24.76
C LYS A 344 25.79 7.54 23.70
N VAL A 345 26.22 8.17 22.61
CA VAL A 345 25.35 8.75 21.58
C VAL A 345 25.66 8.09 20.24
N PRO A 346 24.65 7.71 19.45
CA PRO A 346 24.81 7.34 18.04
C PRO A 346 25.72 8.27 17.27
N ALA A 347 26.57 7.71 16.40
CA ALA A 347 27.27 8.52 15.42
C ALA A 347 26.26 9.29 14.57
N GLY A 348 26.57 10.55 14.27
CA GLY A 348 25.63 11.47 13.63
C GLY A 348 25.68 12.85 14.26
N VAL A 349 24.75 13.71 13.90
CA VAL A 349 24.72 15.10 14.37
C VAL A 349 23.49 15.26 15.27
N HIS A 350 23.65 15.84 16.45
CA HIS A 350 22.57 15.88 17.45
C HIS A 350 22.49 17.24 18.10
N ASP A 351 21.32 17.58 18.60
CA ASP A 351 21.12 18.78 19.41
C ASP A 351 21.18 18.40 20.88
N ILE A 352 21.75 19.28 21.71
CA ILE A 352 21.88 19.05 23.15
C ILE A 352 21.17 20.19 23.86
N GLU A 353 20.14 19.82 24.61
CA GLU A 353 19.45 20.70 25.54
C GLU A 353 20.13 20.63 26.90
N ILE A 354 20.35 21.78 27.52
CA ILE A 354 21.11 21.89 28.76
C ILE A 354 20.34 22.81 29.69
N SER A 355 19.91 22.30 30.84
CA SER A 355 19.23 23.06 31.89
C SER A 355 20.22 23.25 33.04
N PRO A 356 20.86 24.43 33.15
CA PRO A 356 21.74 24.74 34.26
C PRO A 356 20.95 24.79 35.57
N ASP A 357 21.52 24.25 36.64
CA ASP A 357 20.98 24.43 37.99
C ASP A 357 21.54 25.73 38.56
N LEU A 358 21.07 26.84 37.98
CA LEU A 358 21.45 28.19 38.31
C LEU A 358 20.22 29.10 38.16
N GLU A 359 19.82 29.75 39.25
CA GLU A 359 18.63 30.58 39.30
C GLU A 359 18.71 31.74 38.28
N GLY A 360 17.59 32.05 37.63
CA GLY A 360 17.52 33.06 36.56
C GLY A 360 18.16 32.66 35.22
N ILE A 361 18.84 31.51 35.12
CA ILE A 361 19.44 31.06 33.85
C ILE A 361 18.50 30.11 33.11
N GLN A 362 18.13 30.50 31.89
CA GLN A 362 17.30 29.68 31.01
C GLN A 362 18.09 28.51 30.38
N THR A 363 17.34 27.51 29.91
CA THR A 363 17.85 26.37 29.14
C THR A 363 18.68 26.82 27.94
N GLN A 364 19.82 26.18 27.75
CA GLN A 364 20.76 26.40 26.67
C GLN A 364 20.70 25.28 25.63
N TRP A 365 21.00 25.60 24.37
CA TRP A 365 21.01 24.64 23.28
C TRP A 365 22.36 24.64 22.54
N LEU A 366 22.99 23.47 22.45
CA LEU A 366 24.06 23.23 21.48
C LEU A 366 23.46 22.54 20.27
N ARG A 367 23.40 23.24 19.14
CA ARG A 367 22.86 22.71 17.89
C ARG A 367 23.93 22.04 17.05
N GLY A 368 23.58 20.96 16.36
CA GLY A 368 24.42 20.34 15.33
C GLY A 368 25.72 19.73 15.84
N VAL A 369 25.72 19.12 17.02
CA VAL A 369 26.90 18.46 17.58
C VAL A 369 27.15 17.13 16.87
N GLU A 370 28.22 17.08 16.08
CA GLU A 370 28.67 15.85 15.44
C GLU A 370 29.32 14.89 16.45
N ILE A 371 28.83 13.66 16.46
CA ILE A 371 29.32 12.51 17.22
C ILE A 371 29.94 11.52 16.25
N THR A 372 31.20 11.18 16.49
CA THR A 372 31.91 10.16 15.73
C THR A 372 31.89 8.83 16.49
N GLY A 373 31.54 7.75 15.81
CA GLY A 373 31.54 6.39 16.37
C GLY A 373 32.90 6.00 16.95
N GLY A 374 32.90 5.38 18.13
CA GLY A 374 34.12 4.95 18.83
C GLY A 374 34.98 6.05 19.45
N ALA A 375 34.63 7.33 19.27
CA ALA A 375 35.37 8.48 19.80
C ALA A 375 34.68 9.11 21.02
N THR A 376 35.43 9.86 21.82
CA THR A 376 34.86 10.79 22.81
C THR A 376 34.79 12.19 22.21
N VAL A 377 33.60 12.76 22.15
CA VAL A 377 33.37 14.15 21.77
C VAL A 377 33.18 14.97 23.03
N GLU A 378 34.11 15.91 23.29
CA GLU A 378 34.00 16.82 24.42
C GLU A 378 33.40 18.17 23.97
N LYS A 379 32.40 18.65 24.70
CA LYS A 379 31.83 20.00 24.56
C LYS A 379 31.89 20.71 25.89
N THR A 380 32.22 21.99 25.86
CA THR A 380 32.15 22.86 27.05
C THR A 380 31.15 23.96 26.78
N VAL A 381 30.21 24.12 27.72
CA VAL A 381 29.27 25.23 27.76
C VAL A 381 29.65 26.12 28.92
N THR A 382 29.87 27.39 28.59
CA THR A 382 30.12 28.43 29.56
C THR A 382 28.87 29.27 29.66
N ILE A 383 28.21 29.21 30.81
CA ILE A 383 27.18 30.15 31.20
C ILE A 383 27.90 31.46 31.55
N GLY A 384 27.42 32.58 30.99
CA GLY A 384 28.00 33.91 31.18
C GLY A 384 28.16 34.29 32.65
N ALA A 385 28.98 35.32 32.91
CA ALA A 385 29.12 35.84 34.25
C ALA A 385 27.82 36.52 34.68
N LEU A 386 27.26 36.14 35.83
CA LEU A 386 26.05 36.81 36.32
C LEU A 386 26.40 38.25 36.74
N GLY A 387 25.66 39.22 36.20
CA GLY A 387 25.67 40.58 36.69
C GLY A 387 25.07 40.67 38.09
N LEU A 388 25.45 41.69 38.87
CA LEU A 388 24.92 41.97 40.20
C LEU A 388 23.98 43.18 40.12
N LEU A 389 22.68 42.96 40.29
CA LEU A 389 21.73 44.03 40.53
C LEU A 389 21.69 44.32 42.03
N ARG A 390 22.01 45.56 42.42
CA ARG A 390 21.99 46.04 43.80
C ARG A 390 21.04 47.22 43.92
N VAL A 391 20.04 47.10 44.80
CA VAL A 391 19.05 48.14 45.06
C VAL A 391 19.19 48.62 46.50
N ARG A 392 19.42 49.91 46.70
CA ARG A 392 19.37 50.56 48.02
C ARG A 392 18.07 51.30 48.18
N LEU A 393 17.25 50.85 49.12
CA LEU A 393 15.98 51.47 49.48
C LEU A 393 16.12 52.50 50.59
N ILE A 394 15.55 53.68 50.37
CA ILE A 394 15.54 54.80 51.30
C ILE A 394 14.09 55.25 51.51
N ALA A 395 13.70 55.42 52.77
CA ALA A 395 12.44 56.02 53.19
C ALA A 395 12.74 57.03 54.32
N ASP A 396 12.18 58.23 54.24
CA ASP A 396 12.36 59.32 55.23
C ASP A 396 13.82 59.66 55.55
N GLY A 397 14.67 59.59 54.53
CA GLY A 397 16.11 59.83 54.65
C GLY A 397 16.87 58.72 55.40
N LYS A 398 16.23 57.57 55.67
CA LYS A 398 16.82 56.40 56.34
C LYS A 398 16.70 55.15 55.45
N PRO A 399 17.59 54.15 55.61
CA PRO A 399 17.46 52.92 54.85
C PRO A 399 16.23 52.11 55.25
N LEU A 400 15.41 51.71 54.27
CA LEU A 400 14.26 50.83 54.51
C LEU A 400 14.67 49.36 54.39
N ASN A 401 14.34 48.58 55.40
CA ASN A 401 14.79 47.17 55.52
C ASN A 401 13.70 46.13 55.27
N LYS A 402 12.46 46.57 55.04
CA LYS A 402 11.27 45.72 55.00
C LYS A 402 10.50 46.00 53.71
N ALA A 403 10.85 45.26 52.67
CA ALA A 403 10.20 45.32 51.38
C ALA A 403 10.45 44.00 50.65
N SER A 404 9.49 43.59 49.81
CA SER A 404 9.72 42.65 48.72
C SER A 404 10.24 43.43 47.51
N ILE A 405 11.23 42.89 46.81
CA ILE A 405 11.69 43.43 45.52
C ILE A 405 11.73 42.29 44.51
N GLU A 406 10.74 42.25 43.64
CA GLU A 406 10.60 41.22 42.61
C GLU A 406 11.25 41.71 41.31
N VAL A 407 11.95 40.82 40.61
CA VAL A 407 12.57 41.07 39.31
C VAL A 407 11.77 40.38 38.22
N TYR A 408 11.47 41.13 37.17
CA TYR A 408 10.84 40.66 35.95
C TYR A 408 11.76 40.92 34.77
N ASP A 409 11.77 40.02 33.78
CA ASP A 409 12.51 40.23 32.53
C ASP A 409 11.74 41.12 31.53
N ASP A 410 12.24 41.28 30.32
CA ASP A 410 11.65 42.12 29.28
C ASP A 410 10.33 41.57 28.69
N TYR A 411 9.94 40.35 29.07
CA TYR A 411 8.66 39.73 28.73
C TYR A 411 7.63 39.80 29.87
N ASP A 412 7.94 40.52 30.96
CA ASP A 412 7.16 40.57 32.22
C ASP A 412 7.07 39.19 32.91
N ASP A 413 8.00 38.27 32.65
CA ASP A 413 8.08 36.99 33.38
C ASP A 413 8.87 37.18 34.69
N TYR A 414 8.32 36.66 35.79
CA TYR A 414 8.98 36.68 37.10
C TYR A 414 10.29 35.88 37.05
N VAL A 415 11.39 36.51 37.47
CA VAL A 415 12.72 35.91 37.49
C VAL A 415 13.09 35.44 38.89
N MET A 416 13.10 36.36 39.86
CA MET A 416 13.44 36.11 41.28
C MET A 416 13.18 37.33 42.16
N ASP A 417 13.29 37.16 43.48
CA ASP A 417 13.33 38.26 44.44
C ASP A 417 14.77 38.69 44.75
N LEU A 418 15.01 39.98 44.99
CA LEU A 418 16.29 40.42 45.55
C LEU A 418 16.39 40.01 47.01
N THR A 419 17.55 39.48 47.38
CA THR A 419 17.87 39.12 48.75
C THR A 419 18.36 40.33 49.53
N ARG A 420 17.75 40.62 50.68
CA ARG A 420 18.23 41.66 51.60
C ARG A 420 19.62 41.30 52.15
N VAL A 421 20.54 42.24 52.07
CA VAL A 421 21.92 42.07 52.57
C VAL A 421 22.14 42.87 53.86
N ALA A 422 22.18 44.21 53.78
CA ALA A 422 22.37 45.08 54.94
C ALA A 422 21.98 46.53 54.64
N GLY A 423 21.58 47.29 55.67
CA GLY A 423 21.38 48.74 55.58
C GLY A 423 20.45 49.17 54.44
N GLY A 424 19.30 48.52 54.31
CA GLY A 424 18.33 48.73 53.22
C GLY A 424 18.82 48.38 51.81
N THR A 425 19.91 47.60 51.70
CA THR A 425 20.42 47.12 50.41
C THR A 425 19.94 45.69 50.15
N PHE A 426 19.48 45.47 48.92
CA PHE A 426 18.97 44.23 48.37
C PHE A 426 19.77 43.88 47.12
N GLU A 427 20.07 42.60 46.91
CA GLU A 427 20.94 42.14 45.82
C GLU A 427 20.42 40.87 45.15
N ALA A 428 20.62 40.77 43.84
CA ALA A 428 20.39 39.58 43.03
C ALA A 428 21.50 39.43 41.99
N ARG A 429 21.84 38.18 41.67
CA ARG A 429 22.73 37.87 40.54
C ARG A 429 21.90 37.36 39.38
N LEU A 430 21.97 38.04 38.24
CA LEU A 430 21.12 37.82 37.08
C LEU A 430 21.98 37.68 35.82
N PRO A 431 21.54 36.94 34.79
CA PRO A 431 22.16 37.00 33.47
C PRO A 431 22.14 38.42 32.90
N GLY A 432 22.94 38.65 31.85
CA GLY A 432 22.82 39.90 31.09
C GLY A 432 21.44 40.01 30.43
N GLY A 433 20.81 41.18 30.54
CA GLY A 433 19.45 41.40 30.05
C GLY A 433 18.85 42.74 30.44
N MET A 434 17.61 42.93 30.01
CA MET A 434 16.77 44.08 30.38
C MET A 434 15.78 43.64 31.44
N TYR A 435 15.71 44.39 32.53
CA TYR A 435 14.90 44.04 33.69
C TYR A 435 13.97 45.18 34.12
N ARG A 436 12.90 44.76 34.78
CA ARG A 436 12.01 45.58 35.59
C ARG A 436 12.07 45.08 37.02
N ILE A 437 11.98 45.99 37.99
CA ILE A 437 11.75 45.61 39.39
C ILE A 437 10.47 46.23 39.94
N VAL A 438 9.79 45.46 40.77
CA VAL A 438 8.61 45.87 41.55
C VAL A 438 9.01 45.88 43.01
N ILE A 439 8.83 47.03 43.67
CA ILE A 439 9.19 47.21 45.07
C ILE A 439 7.91 47.37 45.88
N GLU A 440 7.64 46.39 46.74
CA GLU A 440 6.50 46.39 47.65
C GLU A 440 6.99 46.54 49.09
N PRO A 441 6.92 47.73 49.69
CA PRO A 441 7.26 47.91 51.10
C PRO A 441 6.24 47.19 52.01
N ASP A 442 6.71 46.54 53.09
CA ASP A 442 5.85 45.80 54.02
C ASP A 442 4.83 46.70 54.75
N ASP A 443 5.11 48.00 54.81
CA ASP A 443 4.22 49.04 55.36
C ASP A 443 3.49 49.74 54.22
N SER A 444 2.61 48.98 53.56
CA SER A 444 1.83 49.45 52.39
C SER A 444 0.83 50.55 52.71
N ASP A 445 0.59 50.83 54.00
CA ASP A 445 -0.26 51.93 54.45
C ASP A 445 0.51 53.27 54.47
N SER A 446 1.84 53.22 54.39
CA SER A 446 2.73 54.38 54.53
C SER A 446 3.48 54.74 53.25
N TYR A 447 3.70 53.79 52.33
CA TYR A 447 4.47 54.01 51.10
C TYR A 447 3.82 53.35 49.88
N ASP A 448 3.96 53.99 48.71
CA ASP A 448 3.50 53.46 47.42
C ASP A 448 4.36 52.27 46.94
N VAL A 449 3.76 51.39 46.13
CA VAL A 449 4.48 50.39 45.33
C VAL A 449 5.21 51.11 44.19
N GLU A 450 6.52 50.87 44.07
CA GLU A 450 7.36 51.51 43.06
C GLU A 450 7.74 50.53 41.96
N PHE A 451 7.73 51.03 40.71
CA PHE A 451 8.10 50.27 39.52
C PHE A 451 9.31 50.93 38.87
N ILE A 452 10.35 50.15 38.61
CA ILE A 452 11.54 50.64 37.92
C ILE A 452 11.78 49.76 36.71
N ASP A 453 11.53 50.33 35.53
CA ASP A 453 11.67 49.67 34.24
C ASP A 453 13.01 50.03 33.59
N GLY A 454 13.41 49.23 32.58
CA GLY A 454 14.52 49.57 31.71
C GLY A 454 15.90 49.43 32.35
N ILE A 455 16.04 48.52 33.31
CA ILE A 455 17.32 48.22 33.97
C ILE A 455 18.13 47.31 33.05
N GLU A 456 19.07 47.89 32.32
CA GLU A 456 20.05 47.15 31.53
C GLU A 456 21.16 46.63 32.45
N LEU A 457 21.39 45.32 32.43
CA LEU A 457 22.46 44.65 33.15
C LEU A 457 23.30 43.87 32.14
N ASP A 458 24.57 44.22 31.96
CA ASP A 458 25.50 43.43 31.17
C ASP A 458 26.06 42.24 31.98
N ASP A 459 26.49 41.19 31.28
CA ASP A 459 27.16 40.04 31.89
C ASP A 459 28.34 40.47 32.79
N GLY A 460 28.31 40.05 34.05
CA GLY A 460 29.34 40.33 35.05
C GLY A 460 29.40 41.79 35.53
N GLN A 461 28.52 42.67 35.06
CA GLN A 461 28.41 44.05 35.51
C GLN A 461 27.75 44.14 36.88
N THR A 462 28.11 45.13 37.70
CA THR A 462 27.29 45.55 38.84
C THR A 462 26.49 46.79 38.48
N VAL A 463 25.17 46.73 38.62
CA VAL A 463 24.25 47.87 38.50
C VAL A 463 23.75 48.22 39.90
N GLU A 464 23.98 49.47 40.32
CA GLU A 464 23.50 49.98 41.61
C GLU A 464 22.39 51.01 41.40
N LEU A 465 21.22 50.76 42.00
CA LEU A 465 20.08 51.65 42.02
C LEU A 465 19.87 52.21 43.43
N ASN A 466 19.64 53.51 43.55
CA ASN A 466 19.20 54.14 44.80
C ASN A 466 17.76 54.58 44.61
N VAL A 467 16.85 54.00 45.39
CA VAL A 467 15.42 54.21 45.25
C VAL A 467 14.89 54.84 46.53
N THR A 468 14.28 56.00 46.41
CA THR A 468 13.62 56.69 47.52
C THR A 468 12.12 56.50 47.37
N LEU A 469 11.49 55.85 48.34
CA LEU A 469 10.05 55.63 48.33
C LEU A 469 9.30 56.93 48.64
N ARG A 470 8.12 57.07 48.05
CA ARG A 470 7.21 58.19 48.29
C ARG A 470 6.21 57.82 49.39
N GLU A 471 6.03 58.72 50.34
CA GLU A 471 4.94 58.64 51.31
C GLU A 471 3.62 59.03 50.65
N PHE A 472 2.53 58.50 51.21
CA PHE A 472 1.15 58.93 50.92
C PHE A 472 0.85 60.38 51.34
#